data_AF-A0A819G413-F1
#
_entry.id   AF-A0A819G413-F1
#
_cell.length_a   1.000
_cell.length_b   1.000
_cell.length_c   1.000
_cell.angle_alpha   90.00
_cell.angle_beta   90.00
_cell.angle_gamma   90.00
#
_symmetry.space_group_name_H-M   'P 1'
#
loop_
_entity.id
_entity.type
_entity.pdbx_description
1 polymer ?
#
loop_
_entity_poly.entity_id
_entity_poly.type
_entity_poly.pdbx_seq_one_letter_code
_entity_poly.pdbx_strand_id
1 'polypeptide(L)'
;MELVRQLAGLSVSNIRQFRDDDSYIDRLNHRYTTTLCVVFAILVTTKQYAGDPIDCWVPAQFKSSYEAYTDSYCWIANTYYIPIDQELPDDEQGRRNKDILYYQWVPFILLFQAFLFYFPRIVWRTINVKSGLDLVNLVDAAIKYEQVEQYESRDRIMSYIIINIERYISARTHLTRRYVEKQYSWIRRFFQLFFFCSNRHYGNYLVIVYFLVKLLWLVNALAQLFLLNAFLGNDYYLFGFEVIEKLFKNQRWTENRHFPKVTYCDFKIREIGINHFYTVQCVLRINLFNEVIFIIQWFWLISLSAATVYDFLSWLYHCTVPREKVRFIKRHLGIMSSFNPKDERQEARDFVLHYLKDDGVLLTRLLSLNSSDLVVTEIINQLWIRYKTVNRIYSTVNPQRHQHHDHNISTSEIINNENNINTSTLGTNLNYQNGNKNSHRQRSSRIPSLSLLTNNNNNNNNNNNPQQYMKNEKLENKSTKDTDV
;
A
#
# COMPACT_ATOMS: atom_id res chain seq x y z
N MET A 1 -26.13 25.02 -17.44
CA MET A 1 -25.65 25.82 -16.30
C MET A 1 -25.96 25.14 -14.96
N GLU A 2 -27.12 24.50 -14.77
CA GLU A 2 -27.44 23.62 -13.62
C GLU A 2 -26.44 22.48 -13.39
N LEU A 3 -26.08 21.72 -14.44
CA LEU A 3 -25.12 20.61 -14.36
C LEU A 3 -23.71 21.05 -13.96
N VAL A 4 -23.28 22.23 -14.43
CA VAL A 4 -21.99 22.83 -14.05
C VAL A 4 -22.03 23.30 -12.59
N ARG A 5 -23.17 23.77 -12.09
CA ARG A 5 -23.37 24.11 -10.67
C ARG A 5 -23.45 22.87 -9.77
N GLN A 6 -24.02 21.76 -10.23
CA GLN A 6 -24.01 20.48 -9.51
C GLN A 6 -22.61 19.85 -9.47
N LEU A 7 -21.84 19.97 -10.55
CA LEU A 7 -20.42 19.57 -10.58
C LEU A 7 -19.52 20.53 -9.78
N ALA A 8 -19.84 21.82 -9.72
CA ALA A 8 -19.18 22.79 -8.83
C ALA A 8 -19.58 22.61 -7.35
N GLY A 9 -20.73 21.96 -7.09
CA GLY A 9 -21.17 21.49 -5.77
C GLY A 9 -20.37 20.28 -5.25
N LEU A 10 -19.61 19.59 -6.12
CA LEU A 10 -18.45 18.78 -5.73
C LEU A 10 -17.24 19.67 -5.43
N SER A 11 -17.49 20.78 -4.74
CA SER A 11 -16.50 21.78 -4.39
C SER A 11 -15.37 21.10 -3.64
N VAL A 12 -14.23 21.04 -4.31
CA VAL A 12 -12.94 20.50 -3.84
C VAL A 12 -12.50 21.13 -2.51
N SER A 13 -13.14 22.24 -2.09
CA SER A 13 -12.89 22.94 -0.83
C SER A 13 -13.47 22.26 0.43
N ASN A 14 -14.41 21.31 0.29
CA ASN A 14 -14.94 20.51 1.41
C ASN A 14 -14.71 19.00 1.24
N ILE A 15 -13.77 18.61 0.36
CA ILE A 15 -13.23 17.26 0.41
C ILE A 15 -12.41 17.18 1.69
N ARG A 16 -13.05 16.65 2.74
CA ARG A 16 -12.46 16.00 3.91
C ARG A 16 -10.97 15.74 3.64
N GLN A 17 -10.10 16.58 4.21
CA GLN A 17 -8.64 16.59 4.05
C GLN A 17 -8.19 15.15 3.74
N PHE A 18 -7.77 14.89 2.49
CA PHE A 18 -7.62 13.53 1.99
C PHE A 18 -6.77 12.73 2.99
N ARG A 19 -7.41 11.74 3.63
CA ARG A 19 -6.81 10.93 4.70
C ARG A 19 -5.77 10.00 4.11
N ASP A 20 -4.57 10.53 3.95
CA ASP A 20 -3.45 9.84 3.32
C ASP A 20 -2.61 9.14 4.41
N ASP A 21 -2.56 7.81 4.37
CA ASP A 21 -1.72 6.96 5.23
C ASP A 21 -0.56 6.29 4.45
N ASP A 22 -0.43 6.62 3.17
CA ASP A 22 0.39 5.91 2.18
C ASP A 22 1.51 6.80 1.61
N SER A 23 2.51 6.21 0.92
CA SER A 23 3.58 6.98 0.29
C SER A 23 3.09 7.78 -0.93
N TYR A 24 3.87 8.77 -1.37
CA TYR A 24 3.54 9.55 -2.56
C TYR A 24 3.39 8.68 -3.81
N ILE A 25 4.25 7.68 -3.97
CA ILE A 25 4.20 6.74 -5.11
C ILE A 25 2.97 5.83 -5.04
N ASP A 26 2.51 5.46 -3.85
CA ASP A 26 1.24 4.72 -3.71
C ASP A 26 0.06 5.55 -4.22
N ARG A 27 0.04 6.85 -3.93
CA ARG A 27 -0.99 7.78 -4.43
C ARG A 27 -0.91 7.91 -5.94
N LEU A 28 0.30 7.94 -6.52
CA LEU A 28 0.51 7.94 -7.97
C LEU A 28 -0.23 6.78 -8.64
N ASN A 29 -0.15 5.58 -8.06
CA ASN A 29 -0.86 4.41 -8.57
C ASN A 29 -2.37 4.50 -8.39
N HIS A 30 -2.85 4.58 -7.15
CA HIS A 30 -4.27 4.33 -6.87
C HIS A 30 -5.19 5.54 -7.07
N ARG A 31 -4.62 6.74 -7.06
CA ARG A 31 -5.38 7.98 -7.14
C ARG A 31 -5.19 8.61 -8.50
N TYR A 32 -3.95 8.93 -8.87
CA TYR A 32 -3.69 9.65 -10.12
C TYR A 32 -3.93 8.75 -11.33
N THR A 33 -3.39 7.53 -11.38
CA THR A 33 -3.62 6.62 -12.51
C THR A 33 -5.10 6.20 -12.62
N THR A 34 -5.75 5.85 -11.50
CA THR A 34 -7.19 5.55 -11.50
C THR A 34 -8.02 6.73 -12.02
N THR A 35 -7.73 7.96 -11.57
CA THR A 35 -8.44 9.16 -12.05
C THR A 35 -8.19 9.39 -13.54
N LEU A 36 -6.94 9.24 -14.00
CA LEU A 36 -6.56 9.36 -15.40
C LEU A 36 -7.33 8.36 -16.29
N CYS A 37 -7.38 7.09 -15.89
CA CYS A 37 -8.13 6.05 -16.60
C CYS A 37 -9.64 6.34 -16.64
N VAL A 38 -10.23 6.80 -15.52
CA VAL A 38 -11.66 7.16 -15.47
C VAL A 38 -11.96 8.36 -16.36
N VAL A 39 -11.12 9.39 -16.35
CA VAL A 39 -11.27 10.57 -17.22
C VAL A 39 -11.19 10.16 -18.69
N PHE A 40 -10.24 9.32 -19.08
CA PHE A 40 -10.16 8.80 -20.44
C PHE A 40 -11.36 7.93 -20.80
N ALA A 41 -11.84 7.08 -19.90
CA ALA A 41 -13.05 6.29 -20.13
C ALA A 41 -14.27 7.18 -20.40
N ILE A 42 -14.44 8.26 -19.62
CA ILE A 42 -15.53 9.24 -19.81
C ILE A 42 -15.37 9.95 -21.16
N LEU A 43 -14.16 10.38 -21.52
CA LEU A 43 -13.90 11.07 -22.79
C LEU A 43 -14.24 10.19 -24.00
N VAL A 44 -13.78 8.93 -24.00
CA VAL A 44 -14.07 7.97 -25.09
C VAL A 44 -15.57 7.67 -25.13
N THR A 45 -16.20 7.39 -23.99
CA THR A 45 -17.64 7.12 -23.90
C THR A 45 -18.47 8.28 -24.45
N THR A 46 -18.11 9.52 -24.10
CA THR A 46 -18.80 10.71 -24.59
C THR A 46 -18.74 10.80 -26.11
N LYS A 47 -17.59 10.50 -26.71
CA LYS A 47 -17.44 10.49 -28.17
C LYS A 47 -18.11 9.31 -28.85
N GLN A 48 -18.25 8.19 -28.15
CA GLN A 48 -18.87 6.98 -28.68
C GLN A 48 -20.40 7.04 -28.72
N TYR A 49 -21.03 7.73 -27.75
CA TYR A 49 -22.49 7.76 -27.61
C TYR A 49 -23.13 9.13 -27.85
N ALA A 50 -22.40 10.24 -27.66
CA ALA A 50 -22.93 11.59 -27.82
C ALA A 50 -22.34 12.35 -29.02
N GLY A 51 -21.46 11.71 -29.78
CA GLY A 51 -20.96 12.21 -31.06
C GLY A 51 -21.03 11.12 -32.11
N ASP A 52 -20.56 11.42 -33.31
CA ASP A 52 -20.59 10.50 -34.45
C ASP A 52 -19.31 9.64 -34.46
N PRO A 53 -19.35 8.35 -34.06
CA PRO A 53 -18.15 7.55 -33.88
C PRO A 53 -17.49 7.15 -35.22
N ILE A 54 -18.31 7.04 -36.28
CA ILE A 54 -17.96 6.64 -37.64
C ILE A 54 -18.79 7.45 -38.64
N ASP A 55 -18.22 7.77 -39.79
CA ASP A 55 -18.94 8.28 -40.98
C ASP A 55 -18.56 7.43 -42.18
N CYS A 56 -19.55 6.95 -42.94
CA CYS A 56 -19.33 6.14 -44.12
C CYS A 56 -19.61 6.89 -45.43
N TRP A 57 -18.73 6.69 -46.40
CA TRP A 57 -18.89 7.17 -47.76
C TRP A 57 -19.89 6.28 -48.51
N VAL A 58 -21.16 6.71 -48.54
CA VAL A 58 -22.26 6.00 -49.20
C VAL A 58 -22.49 6.50 -50.63
N PRO A 59 -23.09 5.69 -51.52
CA PRO A 59 -23.45 6.11 -52.86
C PRO A 59 -24.43 7.30 -52.88
N ALA A 60 -24.32 8.18 -53.87
CA ALA A 60 -25.11 9.42 -53.96
C ALA A 60 -26.64 9.21 -54.02
N GLN A 61 -27.11 8.02 -54.40
CA GLN A 61 -28.53 7.69 -54.39
C GLN A 61 -29.11 7.40 -52.99
N PHE A 62 -28.28 7.24 -51.96
CA PHE A 62 -28.75 6.99 -50.60
C PHE A 62 -29.35 8.26 -50.01
N LYS A 63 -30.56 8.15 -49.46
CA LYS A 63 -31.17 9.22 -48.65
C LYS A 63 -30.48 9.30 -47.29
N SER A 64 -30.61 10.42 -46.59
CA SER A 64 -30.01 10.63 -45.26
C SER A 64 -30.40 9.55 -44.24
N SER A 65 -31.60 8.95 -44.34
CA SER A 65 -32.01 7.84 -43.49
C SER A 65 -31.22 6.55 -43.76
N TYR A 66 -30.80 6.32 -45.00
CA TYR A 66 -29.97 5.16 -45.37
C TYR A 66 -28.51 5.37 -44.99
N GLU A 67 -28.00 6.60 -45.11
CA GLU A 67 -26.67 6.98 -44.59
C GLU A 67 -26.57 6.70 -43.08
N ALA A 68 -27.51 7.21 -42.29
CA ALA A 68 -27.55 6.97 -40.84
C ALA A 68 -27.69 5.48 -40.47
N TYR A 69 -28.44 4.70 -41.28
CA TYR A 69 -28.51 3.25 -41.11
C TYR A 69 -27.17 2.57 -41.42
N THR A 70 -26.50 2.96 -42.52
CA THR A 70 -25.20 2.43 -42.89
C THR A 70 -24.15 2.74 -41.83
N ASP A 71 -24.10 3.96 -41.30
CA ASP A 71 -23.18 4.34 -40.22
C ASP A 71 -23.42 3.47 -38.97
N SER A 72 -24.68 3.35 -38.56
CA SER A 72 -25.06 2.54 -37.38
C SER A 72 -24.77 1.06 -37.58
N TYR A 73 -25.07 0.52 -38.77
CA TYR A 73 -24.79 -0.88 -39.10
C TYR A 73 -23.29 -1.14 -39.10
N CYS A 74 -22.49 -0.30 -39.77
CA CYS A 74 -21.04 -0.45 -39.85
C CYS A 74 -20.36 -0.28 -38.50
N TRP A 75 -20.90 0.57 -37.63
CA TRP A 75 -20.44 0.68 -36.25
C TRP A 75 -20.62 -0.62 -35.46
N ILE A 76 -21.73 -1.33 -35.67
CA ILE A 76 -22.07 -2.57 -34.94
C ILE A 76 -21.44 -3.81 -35.57
N ALA A 77 -21.40 -3.88 -36.90
CA ALA A 77 -21.01 -5.05 -37.68
C ALA A 77 -19.48 -5.26 -37.81
N ASN A 78 -18.69 -4.45 -37.09
CA ASN A 78 -17.23 -4.33 -37.19
C ASN A 78 -16.77 -3.84 -38.57
N THR A 79 -15.54 -3.32 -38.59
CA THR A 79 -14.89 -2.76 -39.78
C THR A 79 -13.49 -3.34 -39.91
N TYR A 80 -12.98 -3.49 -41.13
CA TYR A 80 -11.63 -4.00 -41.36
C TYR A 80 -10.71 -2.95 -41.98
N TYR A 81 -9.40 -3.10 -41.77
CA TYR A 81 -8.38 -2.21 -42.34
C TYR A 81 -7.56 -2.90 -43.43
N ILE A 82 -7.50 -2.24 -44.59
CA ILE A 82 -6.63 -2.59 -45.71
C ILE A 82 -6.03 -1.27 -46.23
N PRO A 83 -4.71 -1.18 -46.46
CA PRO A 83 -4.11 0.00 -47.07
C PRO A 83 -4.77 0.33 -48.42
N ILE A 84 -4.91 1.61 -48.75
CA ILE A 84 -5.60 2.05 -49.96
C ILE A 84 -4.89 1.54 -51.23
N ASP A 85 -3.57 1.37 -51.18
CA ASP A 85 -2.76 0.86 -52.30
C ASP A 85 -2.92 -0.65 -52.56
N GLN A 86 -3.64 -1.37 -51.71
CA GLN A 86 -3.88 -2.80 -51.84
C GLN A 86 -5.30 -3.09 -52.32
N GLU A 87 -5.43 -4.02 -53.27
CA GLU A 87 -6.74 -4.51 -53.71
C GLU A 87 -7.47 -5.22 -52.56
N LEU A 88 -8.79 -5.01 -52.51
CA LEU A 88 -9.68 -5.68 -51.57
C LEU A 88 -9.72 -7.19 -51.91
N PRO A 89 -9.35 -8.10 -51.00
CA PRO A 89 -9.43 -9.54 -51.25
C PRO A 89 -10.86 -9.95 -51.58
N ASP A 90 -11.08 -10.81 -52.56
CA ASP A 90 -12.43 -11.33 -52.85
C ASP A 90 -12.95 -12.30 -51.78
N ASP A 91 -12.04 -12.88 -51.01
CA ASP A 91 -12.35 -13.81 -49.92
C ASP A 91 -12.92 -13.10 -48.68
N GLU A 92 -14.16 -13.42 -48.31
CA GLU A 92 -14.81 -12.92 -47.09
C GLU A 92 -14.00 -13.27 -45.82
N GLN A 93 -13.32 -14.43 -45.80
CA GLN A 93 -12.56 -14.87 -44.62
C GLN A 93 -11.28 -14.04 -44.44
N GLY A 94 -10.59 -13.71 -45.54
CA GLY A 94 -9.45 -12.80 -45.56
C GLY A 94 -9.78 -11.39 -45.09
N ARG A 95 -11.00 -10.89 -45.35
CA ARG A 95 -11.49 -9.60 -44.83
C ARG A 95 -11.76 -9.65 -43.33
N ARG A 96 -12.50 -10.65 -42.86
CA ARG A 96 -12.85 -10.83 -41.43
C ARG A 96 -11.62 -10.99 -40.53
N ASN A 97 -10.56 -11.63 -41.02
CA ASN A 97 -9.30 -11.77 -40.28
C ASN A 97 -8.60 -10.41 -40.01
N LYS A 98 -9.01 -9.34 -40.70
CA LYS A 98 -8.50 -7.97 -40.53
C LYS A 98 -9.51 -7.06 -39.82
N ASP A 99 -10.55 -7.63 -39.21
CA ASP A 99 -11.56 -6.88 -38.45
C ASP A 99 -10.94 -6.19 -37.24
N ILE A 100 -11.48 -5.02 -36.94
CA ILE A 100 -11.06 -4.17 -35.84
C ILE A 100 -12.22 -4.08 -34.88
N LEU A 101 -12.10 -4.78 -33.75
CA LEU A 101 -13.14 -4.84 -32.72
C LEU A 101 -12.78 -4.05 -31.46
N TYR A 102 -11.51 -3.68 -31.29
CA TYR A 102 -10.99 -3.20 -30.02
C TYR A 102 -11.63 -1.88 -29.57
N TYR A 103 -11.95 -0.97 -30.50
CA TYR A 103 -12.41 0.39 -30.17
C TYR A 103 -13.75 0.40 -29.43
N GLN A 104 -14.62 -0.59 -29.66
CA GLN A 104 -15.89 -0.72 -28.95
C GLN A 104 -15.69 -1.04 -27.47
N TRP A 105 -14.59 -1.73 -27.14
CA TRP A 105 -14.27 -2.22 -25.79
C TRP A 105 -13.38 -1.29 -24.97
N VAL A 106 -12.78 -0.27 -25.60
CA VAL A 106 -11.82 0.65 -24.95
C VAL A 106 -12.36 1.27 -23.66
N PRO A 107 -13.58 1.81 -23.57
CA PRO A 107 -14.08 2.39 -22.32
C PRO A 107 -14.15 1.38 -21.17
N PHE A 108 -14.60 0.16 -21.45
CA PHE A 108 -14.72 -0.89 -20.44
C PHE A 108 -13.35 -1.35 -19.96
N ILE A 109 -12.38 -1.45 -20.87
CA ILE A 109 -11.01 -1.80 -20.53
C ILE A 109 -10.40 -0.71 -19.65
N LEU A 110 -10.55 0.57 -20.00
CA LEU A 110 -10.04 1.68 -19.18
C LEU A 110 -10.65 1.69 -17.77
N LEU A 111 -11.95 1.38 -17.63
CA LEU A 111 -12.59 1.23 -16.32
C LEU A 111 -12.05 0.02 -15.54
N PHE A 112 -11.82 -1.10 -16.22
CA PHE A 112 -11.23 -2.28 -15.60
C PHE A 112 -9.78 -2.01 -15.15
N GLN A 113 -8.98 -1.29 -15.95
CA GLN A 113 -7.66 -0.82 -15.55
C GLN A 113 -7.73 0.09 -14.32
N ALA A 114 -8.67 1.04 -14.31
CA ALA A 114 -8.89 1.92 -13.16
C ALA A 114 -9.21 1.14 -11.88
N PHE A 115 -10.04 0.10 -11.98
CA PHE A 115 -10.34 -0.82 -10.88
C PHE A 115 -9.10 -1.58 -10.41
N LEU A 116 -8.31 -2.16 -11.33
CA LEU A 116 -7.08 -2.88 -10.98
C LEU A 116 -6.05 -1.97 -10.30
N PHE A 117 -5.93 -0.70 -10.71
CA PHE A 117 -5.14 0.30 -10.00
C PHE A 117 -5.74 0.74 -8.67
N TYR A 118 -7.03 0.56 -8.40
CA TYR A 118 -7.60 0.86 -7.08
C TYR A 118 -7.55 -0.35 -6.13
N PHE A 119 -7.50 -1.57 -6.67
CA PHE A 119 -7.61 -2.82 -5.93
C PHE A 119 -6.58 -2.99 -4.79
N PRO A 120 -5.27 -2.74 -4.97
CA PRO A 120 -4.31 -2.91 -3.87
C PRO A 120 -4.58 -2.00 -2.67
N ARG A 121 -5.21 -0.82 -2.89
CA ARG A 121 -5.66 0.05 -1.79
C ARG A 121 -6.80 -0.57 -0.98
N ILE A 122 -7.75 -1.22 -1.64
CA ILE A 122 -8.82 -1.96 -0.96
C ILE A 122 -8.21 -3.07 -0.09
N VAL A 123 -7.22 -3.78 -0.63
CA VAL A 123 -6.48 -4.82 0.10
C VAL A 123 -5.79 -4.23 1.33
N TRP A 124 -5.05 -3.12 1.19
CA TRP A 124 -4.41 -2.41 2.31
C TRP A 124 -5.41 -2.06 3.41
N ARG A 125 -6.50 -1.35 3.06
CA ARG A 125 -7.48 -0.90 4.05
C ARG A 125 -8.18 -2.06 4.76
N THR A 126 -8.48 -3.15 4.04
CA THR A 126 -9.15 -4.32 4.62
C THR A 126 -8.24 -5.10 5.57
N ILE A 127 -6.97 -5.27 5.23
CA ILE A 127 -6.03 -6.07 6.03
C ILE A 127 -5.43 -5.25 7.18
N ASN A 128 -5.20 -3.96 6.98
CA ASN A 128 -4.66 -3.07 8.01
C ASN A 128 -5.61 -2.94 9.21
N VAL A 129 -6.93 -2.86 8.99
CA VAL A 129 -7.92 -2.83 10.10
C VAL A 129 -7.82 -4.06 11.01
N LYS A 130 -7.46 -5.23 10.46
CA LYS A 130 -7.26 -6.46 11.25
C LYS A 130 -6.01 -6.42 12.15
N SER A 131 -5.12 -5.44 11.96
CA SER A 131 -3.91 -5.28 12.78
C SER A 131 -4.21 -4.86 14.22
N GLY A 132 -5.39 -4.29 14.47
CA GLY A 132 -5.78 -3.67 15.74
C GLY A 132 -5.26 -2.24 15.93
N LEU A 133 -4.60 -1.68 14.91
CA LEU A 133 -4.13 -0.30 14.86
C LEU A 133 -4.83 0.43 13.72
N ASP A 134 -5.58 1.48 14.03
CA ASP A 134 -6.15 2.36 13.01
C ASP A 134 -5.11 3.41 12.59
N LEU A 135 -4.31 3.07 11.58
CA LEU A 135 -3.25 3.93 11.05
C LEU A 135 -3.79 5.28 10.56
N VAL A 136 -4.99 5.28 9.99
CA VAL A 136 -5.59 6.46 9.38
C VAL A 136 -5.91 7.49 10.45
N ASN A 137 -6.57 7.04 11.53
CA ASN A 137 -6.84 7.90 12.67
C ASN A 137 -5.54 8.35 13.37
N LEU A 138 -4.50 7.54 13.34
CA LEU A 138 -3.20 7.90 13.91
C LEU A 138 -2.50 9.00 13.11
N VAL A 139 -2.48 8.88 11.78
CA VAL A 139 -1.92 9.90 10.89
C VAL A 139 -2.72 11.20 10.99
N ASP A 140 -4.05 11.12 11.01
CA ASP A 140 -4.89 12.30 11.21
C ASP A 140 -4.64 12.98 12.56
N ALA A 141 -4.43 12.19 13.62
CA ALA A 141 -4.08 12.74 14.92
C ALA A 141 -2.74 13.47 14.87
N ALA A 142 -1.75 12.94 14.15
CA ALA A 142 -0.46 13.59 13.96
C ALA A 142 -0.56 14.90 13.15
N ILE A 143 -1.36 14.91 12.07
CA ILE A 143 -1.61 16.12 11.27
C ILE A 143 -2.37 17.17 12.10
N LYS A 144 -3.37 16.75 12.89
CA LYS A 144 -4.10 17.66 13.79
C LYS A 144 -3.20 18.21 14.89
N TYR A 145 -2.28 17.41 15.41
CA TYR A 145 -1.32 17.85 16.42
C TYR A 145 -0.49 19.05 15.92
N GLU A 146 -0.12 19.04 14.63
CA GLU A 146 0.60 20.15 14.00
C GLU A 146 -0.22 21.44 13.92
N GLN A 147 -1.53 21.32 13.66
CA GLN A 147 -2.44 22.45 13.44
C GLN A 147 -2.95 23.09 14.74
N VAL A 148 -2.87 22.39 15.88
CA VAL A 148 -3.45 22.88 17.15
C VAL A 148 -2.49 23.85 17.84
N GLU A 149 -2.98 25.06 18.10
CA GLU A 149 -2.27 26.11 18.85
C GLU A 149 -2.37 25.92 20.37
N GLN A 150 -3.52 25.43 20.88
CA GLN A 150 -3.76 25.30 22.32
C GLN A 150 -2.97 24.12 22.94
N TYR A 151 -2.09 24.45 23.89
CA TYR A 151 -1.17 23.50 24.55
C TYR A 151 -1.87 22.29 25.19
N GLU A 152 -2.95 22.50 25.95
CA GLU A 152 -3.66 21.40 26.64
C GLU A 152 -4.24 20.36 25.66
N SER A 153 -4.70 20.81 24.49
CA SER A 153 -5.21 19.94 23.45
C SER A 153 -4.09 19.19 22.72
N ARG A 154 -2.91 19.81 22.56
CA ARG A 154 -1.70 19.15 22.00
C ARG A 154 -1.27 17.97 22.86
N ASP A 155 -1.19 18.15 24.18
CA ASP A 155 -0.79 17.09 25.11
C ASP A 155 -1.75 15.90 25.10
N ARG A 156 -3.05 16.16 25.00
CA ARG A 156 -4.07 15.10 24.85
C ARG A 156 -3.89 14.31 23.56
N ILE A 157 -3.66 14.99 22.43
CA ILE A 157 -3.46 14.35 21.13
C ILE A 157 -2.16 13.53 21.13
N MET A 158 -1.06 14.10 21.63
CA MET A 158 0.21 13.38 21.77
C MET A 158 0.03 12.14 22.65
N SER A 159 -0.63 12.28 23.81
CA SER A 159 -0.93 11.16 24.70
C SER A 159 -1.74 10.08 24.01
N TYR A 160 -2.76 10.46 23.22
CA TYR A 160 -3.54 9.53 22.41
C TYR A 160 -2.65 8.77 21.41
N ILE A 161 -1.78 9.46 20.65
CA ILE A 161 -0.86 8.83 19.69
C ILE A 161 0.05 7.83 20.40
N ILE A 162 0.74 8.24 21.47
CA ILE A 162 1.68 7.38 22.19
C ILE A 162 0.97 6.17 22.79
N ILE A 163 -0.19 6.34 23.43
CA ILE A 163 -0.94 5.22 24.03
C ILE A 163 -1.36 4.20 22.97
N ASN A 164 -1.78 4.63 21.78
CA ASN A 164 -2.16 3.71 20.71
C ASN A 164 -0.95 2.94 20.17
N ILE A 165 0.18 3.63 19.94
CA ILE A 165 1.43 2.99 19.50
C ILE A 165 1.91 1.99 20.55
N GLU A 166 1.91 2.35 21.83
CA GLU A 166 2.34 1.48 22.91
C GLU A 166 1.41 0.29 23.12
N ARG A 167 0.09 0.46 23.04
CA ARG A 167 -0.86 -0.66 23.09
C ARG A 167 -0.57 -1.66 21.98
N TYR A 168 -0.29 -1.17 20.77
CA TYR A 168 0.08 -2.02 19.64
C TYR A 168 1.40 -2.78 19.88
N ILE A 169 2.44 -2.07 20.34
CA ILE A 169 3.76 -2.67 20.62
C ILE A 169 3.69 -3.67 21.78
N SER A 170 3.09 -3.27 22.90
CA SER A 170 3.03 -4.04 24.15
C SER A 170 2.21 -5.32 24.03
N ALA A 171 1.06 -5.26 23.33
CA ALA A 171 0.23 -6.43 23.03
C ALA A 171 1.02 -7.52 22.29
N ARG A 172 2.02 -7.12 21.50
CA ARG A 172 2.90 -8.03 20.74
C ARG A 172 4.21 -8.35 21.45
N THR A 173 4.51 -7.71 22.58
CA THR A 173 5.75 -7.91 23.36
C THR A 173 5.55 -8.88 24.52
N HIS A 174 4.36 -8.93 25.13
CA HIS A 174 4.08 -9.81 26.26
C HIS A 174 4.15 -11.32 25.90
N LEU A 175 4.01 -11.66 24.62
CA LEU A 175 4.14 -13.03 24.10
C LEU A 175 5.61 -13.42 23.78
N THR A 176 6.51 -12.46 23.57
CA THR A 176 7.90 -12.71 23.10
C THR A 176 8.90 -12.90 24.25
N ARG A 177 8.55 -12.55 25.50
CA ARG A 177 9.47 -12.60 26.66
C ARG A 177 10.00 -14.01 27.00
N ARG A 178 9.48 -15.06 26.36
CA ARG A 178 9.92 -16.46 26.54
C ARG A 178 11.00 -16.94 25.55
N TYR A 179 11.35 -16.19 24.50
CA TYR A 179 12.34 -16.66 23.52
C TYR A 179 13.58 -15.75 23.49
N VAL A 180 14.65 -16.26 24.10
CA VAL A 180 16.02 -15.74 23.97
C VAL A 180 16.48 -15.87 22.52
N GLU A 181 17.27 -14.88 22.13
CA GLU A 181 17.73 -14.54 20.78
C GLU A 181 18.47 -15.67 20.06
N LYS A 182 18.18 -15.82 18.76
CA LYS A 182 19.20 -16.20 17.79
C LYS A 182 19.38 -15.03 16.83
N GLN A 183 20.63 -14.62 16.69
CA GLN A 183 21.09 -13.56 15.80
C GLN A 183 20.86 -14.00 14.34
N TYR A 184 19.70 -13.67 13.79
CA TYR A 184 19.33 -14.05 12.43
C TYR A 184 19.89 -13.05 11.41
N SER A 185 20.51 -13.57 10.35
CA SER A 185 21.05 -12.76 9.26
C SER A 185 19.93 -12.06 8.48
N TRP A 186 20.25 -10.90 7.92
CA TRP A 186 19.38 -10.13 7.03
C TRP A 186 18.77 -10.96 5.88
N ILE A 187 19.49 -11.97 5.39
CA ILE A 187 19.05 -12.91 4.35
C ILE A 187 17.78 -13.66 4.77
N ARG A 188 17.71 -14.14 6.01
CA ARG A 188 16.51 -14.86 6.48
C ARG A 188 15.30 -13.92 6.63
N ARG A 189 15.52 -12.65 6.99
CA ARG A 189 14.46 -11.63 7.04
C ARG A 189 13.96 -11.24 5.66
N PHE A 190 14.87 -11.11 4.69
CA PHE A 190 14.52 -10.92 3.29
C PHE A 190 13.63 -12.07 2.80
N PHE A 191 14.03 -13.32 3.06
CA PHE A 191 13.20 -14.47 2.71
C PHE A 191 11.85 -14.49 3.44
N GLN A 192 11.78 -14.08 4.71
CA GLN A 192 10.49 -14.01 5.43
C GLN A 192 9.53 -12.98 4.83
N LEU A 193 10.03 -11.82 4.40
CA LEU A 193 9.23 -10.79 3.71
C LEU A 193 8.84 -11.25 2.31
N PHE A 194 9.76 -11.89 1.59
CA PHE A 194 9.54 -12.38 0.24
C PHE A 194 8.52 -13.53 0.18
N PHE A 195 8.56 -14.45 1.15
CA PHE A 195 7.62 -15.59 1.24
C PHE A 195 6.35 -15.29 2.04
N PHE A 196 6.12 -14.04 2.47
CA PHE A 196 4.94 -13.63 3.24
C PHE A 196 4.62 -14.50 4.47
N CYS A 197 5.63 -15.11 5.09
CA CYS A 197 5.45 -15.99 6.23
C CYS A 197 5.13 -15.17 7.50
N SER A 198 3.84 -14.92 7.73
CA SER A 198 3.35 -14.18 8.89
C SER A 198 3.32 -15.08 10.13
N ASN A 199 4.31 -14.93 11.00
CA ASN A 199 4.17 -15.40 12.37
C ASN A 199 3.72 -14.22 13.25
N ARG A 200 2.45 -14.28 13.68
CA ARG A 200 1.75 -13.27 14.51
C ARG A 200 2.52 -12.86 15.77
N HIS A 201 3.45 -13.70 16.23
CA HIS A 201 4.23 -13.56 17.45
C HIS A 201 5.51 -12.69 17.34
N TYR A 202 5.96 -12.30 16.14
CA TYR A 202 7.24 -11.57 15.97
C TYR A 202 7.14 -10.04 15.89
N GLY A 203 5.93 -9.46 15.84
CA GLY A 203 5.78 -8.01 15.70
C GLY A 203 6.19 -7.46 14.33
N ASN A 204 5.99 -8.27 13.28
CA ASN A 204 6.32 -7.97 11.88
C ASN A 204 5.07 -8.02 10.97
N TYR A 205 3.87 -8.03 11.55
CA TYR A 205 2.63 -8.24 10.80
C TYR A 205 2.35 -7.06 9.87
N LEU A 206 2.45 -5.83 10.40
CA LEU A 206 2.15 -4.62 9.64
C LEU A 206 3.15 -4.48 8.48
N VAL A 207 4.42 -4.77 8.74
CA VAL A 207 5.47 -4.77 7.70
C VAL A 207 5.14 -5.76 6.58
N ILE A 208 4.78 -7.01 6.90
CA ILE A 208 4.44 -8.02 5.89
C ILE A 208 3.24 -7.58 5.05
N VAL A 209 2.18 -7.06 5.67
CA VAL A 209 0.99 -6.57 4.96
C VAL A 209 1.34 -5.40 4.05
N TYR A 210 2.18 -4.47 4.53
CA TYR A 210 2.62 -3.34 3.73
C TYR A 210 3.42 -3.78 2.50
N PHE A 211 4.37 -4.71 2.66
CA PHE A 211 5.12 -5.27 1.53
C PHE A 211 4.25 -6.07 0.56
N LEU A 212 3.19 -6.72 1.03
CA LEU A 212 2.24 -7.43 0.18
C LEU A 212 1.53 -6.45 -0.75
N VAL A 213 1.09 -5.32 -0.21
CA VAL A 213 0.45 -4.26 -1.01
C VAL A 213 1.45 -3.62 -1.97
N LYS A 214 2.69 -3.36 -1.53
CA LYS A 214 3.76 -2.86 -2.41
C LYS A 214 4.07 -3.82 -3.57
N LEU A 215 4.06 -5.12 -3.31
CA LEU A 215 4.20 -6.13 -4.35
C LEU A 215 3.01 -6.11 -5.31
N LEU A 216 1.77 -6.00 -4.79
CA LEU A 216 0.58 -5.88 -5.63
C LEU A 216 0.63 -4.63 -6.51
N TRP A 217 1.14 -3.50 -6.02
CA TRP A 217 1.38 -2.30 -6.84
C TRP A 217 2.34 -2.59 -8.00
N LEU A 218 3.49 -3.20 -7.69
CA LEU A 218 4.51 -3.53 -8.67
C LEU A 218 4.00 -4.52 -9.73
N VAL A 219 3.36 -5.61 -9.29
CA VAL A 219 2.78 -6.62 -10.19
C VAL A 219 1.70 -5.99 -11.07
N ASN A 220 0.83 -5.15 -10.51
CA ASN A 220 -0.19 -4.47 -11.30
C ASN A 220 0.45 -3.53 -12.33
N ALA A 221 1.40 -2.67 -11.95
CA ALA A 221 2.04 -1.75 -12.89
C ALA A 221 2.70 -2.49 -14.07
N LEU A 222 3.43 -3.58 -13.80
CA LEU A 222 4.04 -4.41 -14.84
C LEU A 222 2.99 -5.16 -15.68
N ALA A 223 1.97 -5.74 -15.04
CA ALA A 223 0.90 -6.43 -15.75
C ALA A 223 0.13 -5.50 -16.69
N GLN A 224 -0.06 -4.23 -16.32
CA GLN A 224 -0.73 -3.24 -17.17
C GLN A 224 0.07 -2.89 -18.42
N LEU A 225 1.41 -2.89 -18.36
CA LEU A 225 2.26 -2.76 -19.55
C LEU A 225 2.08 -3.95 -20.50
N PHE A 226 2.04 -5.18 -19.96
CA PHE A 226 1.77 -6.38 -20.77
C PHE A 226 0.35 -6.41 -21.33
N LEU A 227 -0.64 -5.97 -20.55
CA LEU A 227 -2.04 -5.89 -20.99
C LEU A 227 -2.19 -4.90 -22.14
N LEU A 228 -1.53 -3.73 -22.05
CA LEU A 228 -1.51 -2.75 -23.12
C LEU A 228 -0.92 -3.36 -24.41
N ASN A 229 0.20 -4.10 -24.30
CA ASN A 229 0.81 -4.79 -25.44
C ASN A 229 -0.10 -5.87 -26.04
N ALA A 230 -0.68 -6.72 -25.20
CA ALA A 230 -1.58 -7.78 -25.66
C ALA A 230 -2.84 -7.24 -26.34
N PHE A 231 -3.35 -6.07 -25.90
CA PHE A 231 -4.55 -5.46 -26.45
C PHE A 231 -4.30 -4.79 -27.82
N LEU A 232 -3.16 -4.12 -27.99
CA LEU A 232 -2.84 -3.36 -29.21
C LEU A 232 -2.09 -4.17 -30.28
N GLY A 233 -1.55 -5.33 -29.91
CA GLY A 233 -0.76 -6.20 -30.77
C GLY A 233 0.66 -6.39 -30.27
N ASN A 234 1.26 -7.55 -30.54
CA ASN A 234 2.48 -8.05 -29.89
C ASN A 234 3.74 -7.16 -29.95
N ASP A 235 3.75 -6.10 -30.78
CA ASP A 235 4.91 -5.22 -31.02
C ASP A 235 4.77 -3.82 -30.38
N TYR A 236 3.76 -3.58 -29.54
CA TYR A 236 3.52 -2.25 -28.95
C TYR A 236 4.49 -1.84 -27.81
N TYR A 237 5.40 -2.72 -27.39
CA TYR A 237 6.33 -2.47 -26.28
C TYR A 237 7.32 -1.33 -26.56
N LEU A 238 7.68 -1.08 -27.83
CA LEU A 238 8.53 0.04 -28.25
C LEU A 238 7.74 1.20 -28.89
N PHE A 239 6.41 1.12 -28.94
CA PHE A 239 5.58 2.06 -29.68
C PHE A 239 5.87 3.52 -29.31
N GLY A 240 5.99 3.86 -28.03
CA GLY A 240 6.30 5.23 -27.61
C GLY A 240 7.67 5.74 -28.07
N PHE A 241 8.67 4.86 -28.20
CA PHE A 241 9.98 5.23 -28.74
C PHE A 241 9.94 5.40 -30.25
N GLU A 242 9.24 4.51 -30.98
CA GLU A 242 9.02 4.68 -32.42
C GLU A 242 8.27 5.98 -32.72
N VAL A 243 7.31 6.34 -31.85
CA VAL A 243 6.57 7.59 -31.93
C VAL A 243 7.52 8.78 -31.82
N ILE A 244 8.38 8.80 -30.81
CA ILE A 244 9.38 9.87 -30.63
C ILE A 244 10.34 9.94 -31.82
N GLU A 245 10.82 8.79 -32.31
CA GLU A 245 11.74 8.74 -33.45
C GLU A 245 11.11 9.31 -34.73
N LYS A 246 9.84 8.96 -35.02
CA LYS A 246 9.09 9.48 -36.16
C LYS A 246 8.82 10.99 -36.04
N LEU A 247 8.61 11.49 -34.81
CA LEU A 247 8.47 12.93 -34.52
C LEU A 247 9.78 13.67 -34.87
N PHE A 248 10.93 13.14 -34.41
CA PHE A 248 12.23 13.73 -34.70
C PHE A 248 12.60 13.69 -36.19
N LYS A 249 12.18 12.65 -36.92
CA LYS A 249 12.40 12.52 -38.37
C LYS A 249 11.45 13.35 -39.23
N ASN A 250 10.53 14.11 -38.63
CA ASN A 250 9.53 14.95 -39.30
C ASN A 250 8.72 14.20 -40.39
N GLN A 251 8.55 12.88 -40.23
CA GLN A 251 7.79 12.04 -41.15
C GLN A 251 6.29 12.15 -40.85
N ARG A 252 5.45 12.16 -41.90
CA ARG A 252 4.00 12.27 -41.76
C ARG A 252 3.39 10.96 -41.24
N TRP A 253 2.63 11.09 -40.15
CA TRP A 253 1.96 10.07 -39.34
C TRP A 253 0.71 9.46 -40.00
N THR A 254 0.82 9.15 -41.30
CA THR A 254 -0.36 8.94 -42.13
C THR A 254 -0.92 7.52 -42.06
N GLU A 255 -0.12 6.51 -41.70
CA GLU A 255 -0.57 5.12 -41.69
C GLU A 255 -0.03 4.32 -40.49
N ASN A 256 -0.75 4.40 -39.37
CA ASN A 256 -0.52 3.49 -38.25
C ASN A 256 -1.40 2.26 -38.41
N ARG A 257 -0.78 1.10 -38.69
CA ARG A 257 -1.47 -0.21 -38.79
C ARG A 257 -2.32 -0.53 -37.55
N HIS A 258 -1.92 -0.04 -36.38
CA HIS A 258 -2.60 -0.31 -35.11
C HIS A 258 -3.80 0.61 -34.88
N PHE A 259 -3.74 1.84 -35.42
CA PHE A 259 -4.77 2.87 -35.28
C PHE A 259 -5.20 3.44 -36.64
N PRO A 260 -5.88 2.65 -37.49
CA PRO A 260 -6.34 3.13 -38.77
C PRO A 260 -7.46 4.16 -38.61
N LYS A 261 -7.37 5.24 -39.39
CA LYS A 261 -8.36 6.34 -39.42
C LYS A 261 -9.42 6.13 -40.50
N VAL A 262 -9.11 5.28 -41.47
CA VAL A 262 -9.98 4.88 -42.57
C VAL A 262 -10.10 3.36 -42.54
N THR A 263 -11.32 2.85 -42.67
CA THR A 263 -11.66 1.43 -42.62
C THR A 263 -12.70 1.11 -43.67
N TYR A 264 -12.90 -0.17 -43.96
CA TYR A 264 -13.94 -0.63 -44.87
C TYR A 264 -15.00 -1.43 -44.12
N CYS A 265 -16.24 -1.31 -44.60
CA CYS A 265 -17.39 -2.01 -44.05
C CYS A 265 -18.16 -2.68 -45.18
N ASP A 266 -18.48 -3.96 -44.97
CA ASP A 266 -19.27 -4.76 -45.90
C ASP A 266 -20.68 -4.96 -45.32
N PHE A 267 -21.72 -4.57 -46.07
CA PHE A 267 -23.10 -4.78 -45.66
C PHE A 267 -24.00 -5.27 -46.81
N LYS A 268 -25.04 -6.01 -46.45
CA LYS A 268 -25.96 -6.67 -47.39
C LYS A 268 -27.37 -6.10 -47.20
N ILE A 269 -27.91 -5.46 -48.23
CA ILE A 269 -29.32 -5.05 -48.28
C ILE A 269 -30.13 -6.16 -48.96
N ARG A 270 -31.22 -6.58 -48.32
CA ARG A 270 -32.13 -7.60 -48.87
C ARG A 270 -33.32 -6.93 -49.53
N GLU A 271 -33.44 -7.12 -50.83
CA GLU A 271 -34.64 -6.80 -51.60
C GLU A 271 -35.27 -8.10 -52.10
N ILE A 272 -36.56 -8.07 -52.46
CA ILE A 272 -37.25 -9.28 -52.91
C ILE A 272 -36.58 -9.78 -54.19
N GLY A 273 -35.99 -10.97 -54.14
CA GLY A 273 -35.37 -11.65 -55.27
C GLY A 273 -33.86 -11.40 -55.47
N ILE A 274 -33.27 -10.35 -54.89
CA ILE A 274 -31.84 -10.02 -55.04
C ILE A 274 -31.26 -9.46 -53.72
N ASN A 275 -30.08 -9.95 -53.33
CA ASN A 275 -29.28 -9.36 -52.24
C ASN A 275 -28.23 -8.43 -52.84
N HIS A 276 -28.25 -7.16 -52.45
CA HIS A 276 -27.24 -6.18 -52.85
C HIS A 276 -26.11 -6.16 -51.82
N PHE A 277 -24.87 -6.36 -52.29
CA PHE A 277 -23.67 -6.28 -51.48
C PHE A 277 -22.99 -4.93 -51.71
N TYR A 278 -22.72 -4.21 -50.63
CA TYR A 278 -22.01 -2.93 -50.65
C TYR A 278 -20.76 -3.02 -49.77
N THR A 279 -19.64 -2.55 -50.33
CA THR A 279 -18.43 -2.22 -49.57
C THR A 279 -18.31 -0.70 -49.57
N VAL A 280 -18.33 -0.10 -48.38
CA VAL A 280 -18.19 1.35 -48.21
C VAL A 280 -16.93 1.68 -47.41
N GLN A 281 -16.34 2.83 -47.73
CA GLN A 281 -15.19 3.36 -47.00
C GLN A 281 -15.70 4.22 -45.84
N CYS A 282 -15.24 3.98 -44.62
CA CYS A 282 -15.67 4.72 -43.44
C CYS A 282 -14.49 5.38 -42.71
N VAL A 283 -14.69 6.62 -42.27
CA VAL A 283 -13.76 7.37 -41.44
C VAL A 283 -14.05 7.10 -39.97
N LEU A 284 -13.09 6.51 -39.28
CA LEU A 284 -13.22 6.10 -37.88
C LEU A 284 -12.68 7.18 -36.94
N ARG A 285 -13.50 8.21 -36.69
CA ARG A 285 -13.10 9.37 -35.86
C ARG A 285 -12.70 9.00 -34.45
N ILE A 286 -13.36 8.00 -33.84
CA ILE A 286 -13.05 7.56 -32.48
C ILE A 286 -11.59 7.14 -32.33
N ASN A 287 -10.98 6.62 -33.41
CA ASN A 287 -9.63 6.09 -33.34
C ASN A 287 -8.56 7.19 -33.24
N LEU A 288 -8.86 8.40 -33.69
CA LEU A 288 -7.99 9.57 -33.47
C LEU A 288 -7.83 9.87 -31.97
N PHE A 289 -8.90 9.71 -31.19
CA PHE A 289 -8.85 9.90 -29.74
C PHE A 289 -8.11 8.75 -29.06
N ASN A 290 -8.38 7.51 -29.48
CA ASN A 290 -7.70 6.33 -28.95
C ASN A 290 -6.19 6.41 -29.17
N GLU A 291 -5.74 6.78 -30.36
CA GLU A 291 -4.31 6.99 -30.68
C GLU A 291 -3.64 7.93 -29.66
N VAL A 292 -4.24 9.10 -29.39
CA VAL A 292 -3.69 10.07 -28.44
C VAL A 292 -3.73 9.55 -27.00
N ILE A 293 -4.85 8.96 -26.58
CA ILE A 293 -5.04 8.44 -25.22
C ILE A 293 -4.02 7.34 -24.93
N PHE A 294 -3.83 6.39 -25.85
CA PHE A 294 -2.91 5.28 -25.66
C PHE A 294 -1.44 5.71 -25.71
N ILE A 295 -1.10 6.76 -26.45
CA ILE A 295 0.24 7.39 -26.37
C ILE A 295 0.47 7.95 -24.95
N ILE A 296 -0.47 8.75 -24.43
CA ILE A 296 -0.34 9.34 -23.09
C ILE A 296 -0.28 8.25 -22.03
N GLN A 297 -1.14 7.23 -22.12
CA GLN A 297 -1.15 6.08 -21.21
C GLN A 297 0.18 5.32 -21.25
N TRP A 298 0.76 5.09 -22.43
CA TRP A 298 2.03 4.38 -22.55
C TRP A 298 3.16 5.09 -21.78
N PHE A 299 3.34 6.41 -22.01
CA PHE A 299 4.38 7.18 -21.32
C PHE A 299 4.15 7.24 -19.80
N TRP A 300 2.89 7.40 -19.40
CA TRP A 300 2.49 7.40 -18.00
C TRP A 300 2.80 6.05 -17.33
N LEU A 301 2.41 4.94 -17.93
CA LEU A 301 2.62 3.59 -17.37
C LEU A 301 4.09 3.20 -17.27
N ILE A 302 4.94 3.61 -18.22
CA ILE A 302 6.39 3.38 -18.14
C ILE A 302 6.99 4.15 -16.96
N SER A 303 6.65 5.43 -16.85
CA SER A 303 7.15 6.30 -15.77
C SER A 303 6.63 5.86 -14.40
N LEU A 304 5.35 5.46 -14.33
CA LEU A 304 4.73 4.87 -13.15
C LEU A 304 5.43 3.57 -12.75
N SER A 305 5.67 2.66 -13.71
CA SER A 305 6.34 1.39 -13.45
C SER A 305 7.75 1.61 -12.89
N ALA A 306 8.53 2.51 -13.48
CA ALA A 306 9.86 2.87 -12.97
C ALA A 306 9.80 3.43 -11.55
N ALA A 307 8.86 4.35 -11.27
CA ALA A 307 8.66 4.91 -9.94
C ALA A 307 8.24 3.85 -8.91
N THR A 308 7.37 2.90 -9.28
CA THR A 308 6.96 1.80 -8.39
C THR A 308 8.09 0.82 -8.09
N VAL A 309 8.93 0.49 -9.07
CA VAL A 309 10.11 -0.34 -8.86
C VAL A 309 11.06 0.34 -7.88
N TYR A 310 11.34 1.64 -8.09
CA TYR A 310 12.18 2.42 -7.19
C TYR A 310 11.62 2.46 -5.77
N ASP A 311 10.33 2.76 -5.60
CA ASP A 311 9.68 2.80 -4.28
C ASP A 311 9.74 1.43 -3.60
N PHE A 312 9.44 0.33 -4.31
CA PHE A 312 9.54 -1.02 -3.76
C PHE A 312 10.96 -1.35 -3.27
N LEU A 313 11.99 -1.08 -4.08
CA LEU A 313 13.38 -1.33 -3.72
C LEU A 313 13.86 -0.44 -2.56
N SER A 314 13.44 0.82 -2.54
CA SER A 314 13.73 1.76 -1.46
C SER A 314 13.14 1.29 -0.13
N TRP A 315 11.86 0.90 -0.12
CA TRP A 315 11.20 0.36 1.08
C TRP A 315 11.84 -0.95 1.54
N LEU A 316 12.16 -1.84 0.59
CA LEU A 316 12.85 -3.09 0.86
C LEU A 316 14.18 -2.85 1.58
N TYR A 317 14.98 -1.90 1.09
CA TYR A 317 16.24 -1.48 1.73
C TYR A 317 16.00 -0.91 3.14
N HIS A 318 15.06 0.03 3.29
CA HIS A 318 14.78 0.69 4.57
C HIS A 318 14.26 -0.24 5.66
N CYS A 319 13.48 -1.27 5.31
CA CYS A 319 12.90 -2.20 6.29
C CYS A 319 13.80 -3.40 6.61
N THR A 320 14.54 -3.92 5.62
CA THR A 320 15.39 -5.11 5.83
C THR A 320 16.70 -4.78 6.55
N VAL A 321 17.31 -3.63 6.24
CA VAL A 321 18.64 -3.27 6.74
C VAL A 321 18.56 -2.71 8.17
N PRO A 322 19.10 -3.40 9.19
CA PRO A 322 19.03 -2.94 10.59
C PRO A 322 19.77 -1.62 10.81
N ARG A 323 20.84 -1.38 10.06
CA ARG A 323 21.63 -0.14 10.14
C ARG A 323 20.80 1.09 9.77
N GLU A 324 19.95 0.98 8.75
CA GLU A 324 19.07 2.07 8.31
C GLU A 324 17.97 2.38 9.31
N LYS A 325 17.36 1.34 9.90
CA LYS A 325 16.35 1.48 10.97
C LYS A 325 16.92 2.24 12.17
N VAL A 326 18.10 1.82 12.62
CA VAL A 326 18.80 2.47 13.73
C VAL A 326 19.23 3.89 13.35
N ARG A 327 19.73 4.12 12.12
CA ARG A 327 20.12 5.46 11.67
C ARG A 327 18.94 6.44 11.66
N PHE A 328 17.79 6.02 11.13
CA PHE A 328 16.58 6.84 11.08
C PHE A 328 16.14 7.28 12.48
N ILE A 329 16.00 6.34 13.42
CA ILE A 329 15.58 6.67 14.79
C ILE A 329 16.63 7.50 15.53
N LYS A 330 17.93 7.19 15.37
CA LYS A 330 19.01 8.00 15.98
C LYS A 330 19.06 9.42 15.45
N ARG A 331 18.77 9.63 14.17
CA ARG A 331 18.67 10.98 13.60
C ARG A 331 17.61 11.80 14.32
N HIS A 332 16.44 11.22 14.60
CA HIS A 332 15.37 11.91 15.32
C HIS A 332 15.72 12.12 16.80
N LEU A 333 16.25 11.08 17.48
CA LEU A 333 16.69 11.20 18.87
C LEU A 333 17.78 12.25 19.07
N GLY A 334 18.73 12.36 18.12
CA GLY A 334 19.84 13.31 18.21
C GLY A 334 19.45 14.78 18.09
N ILE A 335 18.22 15.09 17.63
CA ILE A 335 17.72 16.48 17.60
C ILE A 335 17.28 16.91 19.01
N MET A 336 16.93 15.96 19.90
CA MET A 336 16.49 16.26 21.26
C MET A 336 17.60 16.09 22.29
N SER A 337 17.59 16.94 23.32
CA SER A 337 18.59 16.95 24.40
C SER A 337 18.60 15.70 25.29
N SER A 338 17.63 14.80 25.12
CA SER A 338 17.44 13.59 25.92
C SER A 338 18.36 12.41 25.54
N PHE A 339 19.14 12.54 24.46
CA PHE A 339 19.96 11.46 23.91
C PHE A 339 21.42 11.90 23.70
N ASN A 340 22.36 11.21 24.35
CA ASN A 340 23.79 11.39 24.09
C ASN A 340 24.29 10.30 23.12
N PRO A 341 24.66 10.64 21.87
CA PRO A 341 24.95 9.65 20.82
C PRO A 341 26.20 8.79 21.07
N LYS A 342 27.13 9.24 21.93
CA LYS A 342 28.37 8.51 22.24
C LYS A 342 28.14 7.42 23.30
N ASP A 343 27.43 7.76 24.37
CA ASP A 343 27.29 6.88 25.54
C ASP A 343 26.13 5.88 25.36
N GLU A 344 25.03 6.29 24.72
CA GLU A 344 23.78 5.50 24.67
C GLU A 344 23.62 4.72 23.36
N ARG A 345 24.75 4.42 22.68
CA ARG A 345 24.73 3.84 21.33
C ARG A 345 24.07 2.46 21.30
N GLN A 346 24.31 1.64 22.31
CA GLN A 346 23.81 0.26 22.42
C GLN A 346 22.35 0.25 22.91
N GLU A 347 22.01 1.06 23.91
CA GLU A 347 20.62 1.21 24.37
C GLU A 347 19.68 1.67 23.25
N ALA A 348 20.13 2.60 22.40
CA ALA A 348 19.38 3.03 21.23
C ALA A 348 19.22 1.92 20.18
N ARG A 349 20.14 0.96 20.09
CA ARG A 349 19.95 -0.22 19.23
C ARG A 349 18.89 -1.14 19.81
N ASP A 350 18.92 -1.39 21.11
CA ASP A 350 17.97 -2.27 21.78
C ASP A 350 16.55 -1.68 21.78
N PHE A 351 16.43 -0.36 21.93
CA PHE A 351 15.15 0.34 21.73
C PHE A 351 14.58 0.12 20.33
N VAL A 352 15.41 0.26 19.28
CA VAL A 352 14.92 0.09 17.91
C VAL A 352 14.59 -1.36 17.59
N LEU A 353 15.46 -2.30 17.98
CA LEU A 353 15.35 -3.70 17.55
C LEU A 353 14.40 -4.53 18.44
N HIS A 354 14.32 -4.23 19.73
CA HIS A 354 13.57 -5.06 20.69
C HIS A 354 12.31 -4.37 21.21
N TYR A 355 12.37 -3.07 21.50
CA TYR A 355 11.20 -2.33 21.97
C TYR A 355 10.27 -1.96 20.81
N LEU A 356 10.77 -1.20 19.83
CA LEU A 356 9.98 -0.68 18.71
C LEU A 356 9.68 -1.76 17.65
N LYS A 357 10.62 -2.70 17.44
CA LYS A 357 10.54 -3.78 16.44
C LYS A 357 10.34 -3.24 15.01
N ASP A 358 10.15 -4.14 14.05
CA ASP A 358 10.00 -3.76 12.64
C ASP A 358 8.71 -2.96 12.39
N ASP A 359 7.57 -3.37 13.00
CA ASP A 359 6.29 -2.69 12.83
C ASP A 359 6.30 -1.25 13.38
N GLY A 360 6.93 -0.99 14.54
CA GLY A 360 6.99 0.35 15.10
C GLY A 360 7.92 1.29 14.31
N VAL A 361 9.02 0.77 13.75
CA VAL A 361 9.88 1.53 12.85
C VAL A 361 9.14 1.87 11.54
N LEU A 362 8.35 0.93 11.00
CA LEU A 362 7.50 1.24 9.85
C LEU A 362 6.47 2.31 10.18
N LEU A 363 5.80 2.21 11.34
CA LEU A 363 4.77 3.15 11.75
C LEU A 363 5.31 4.59 11.87
N THR A 364 6.45 4.74 12.54
CA THR A 364 7.12 6.04 12.68
C THR A 364 7.57 6.61 11.33
N ARG A 365 8.00 5.77 10.38
CA ARG A 365 8.31 6.20 9.00
C ARG A 365 7.06 6.59 8.21
N LEU A 366 5.95 5.88 8.36
CA LEU A 366 4.69 6.25 7.71
C LEU A 366 4.14 7.56 8.26
N LEU A 367 4.29 7.81 9.56
CA LEU A 367 3.98 9.10 10.17
C LEU A 367 4.87 10.22 9.60
N SER A 368 6.17 9.99 9.42
CA SER A 368 7.09 11.04 8.89
C SER A 368 6.84 11.38 7.42
N LEU A 369 6.17 10.50 6.67
CA LEU A 369 5.79 10.76 5.28
C LEU A 369 4.50 11.57 5.15
N ASN A 370 3.66 11.57 6.18
CA ASN A 370 2.34 12.20 6.17
C ASN A 370 2.22 13.40 7.11
N SER A 371 3.13 13.53 8.08
CA SER A 371 3.20 14.64 9.05
C SER A 371 4.62 15.19 9.10
N SER A 372 4.81 16.34 9.72
CA SER A 372 6.14 16.94 9.86
C SER A 372 7.12 16.09 10.70
N ASP A 373 8.39 16.10 10.29
CA ASP A 373 9.49 15.40 10.99
C ASP A 373 9.61 15.83 12.47
N LEU A 374 9.20 17.05 12.82
CA LEU A 374 9.18 17.55 14.19
C LEU A 374 8.21 16.75 15.08
N VAL A 375 7.00 16.52 14.60
CA VAL A 375 5.97 15.75 15.32
C VAL A 375 6.45 14.32 15.56
N VAL A 376 7.04 13.69 14.54
CA VAL A 376 7.62 12.35 14.67
C VAL A 376 8.80 12.32 15.64
N THR A 377 9.62 13.38 15.65
CA THR A 377 10.73 13.49 16.60
C THR A 377 10.23 13.53 18.05
N GLU A 378 9.19 14.31 18.33
CA GLU A 378 8.55 14.34 19.66
C GLU A 378 7.95 12.99 20.05
N ILE A 379 7.27 12.32 19.10
CA ILE A 379 6.71 10.98 19.31
C ILE A 379 7.82 9.98 19.68
N ILE A 380 8.91 9.95 18.90
CA ILE A 380 10.05 9.06 19.15
C ILE A 380 10.70 9.37 20.50
N ASN A 381 10.83 10.65 20.86
CA ASN A 381 11.38 11.06 22.15
C ASN A 381 10.50 10.60 23.33
N GLN A 382 9.18 10.75 23.23
CA GLN A 382 8.26 10.27 24.27
C GLN A 382 8.31 8.74 24.42
N LEU A 383 8.38 8.00 23.31
CA LEU A 383 8.55 6.55 23.33
C LEU A 383 9.90 6.13 23.96
N TRP A 384 10.97 6.89 23.69
CA TRP A 384 12.30 6.67 24.27
C TRP A 384 12.33 6.91 25.79
N ILE A 385 11.71 8.00 26.25
CA ILE A 385 11.59 8.30 27.69
C ILE A 385 10.83 7.18 28.40
N ARG A 386 9.70 6.72 27.84
CA ARG A 386 8.93 5.61 28.40
C ARG A 386 9.72 4.31 28.43
N TYR A 387 10.45 3.99 27.37
CA TYR A 387 11.37 2.85 27.33
C TYR A 387 12.42 2.92 28.45
N LYS A 388 13.09 4.07 28.62
CA LYS A 388 14.06 4.26 29.71
C LYS A 388 13.42 4.10 31.08
N THR A 389 12.25 4.68 31.31
CA THR A 389 11.52 4.55 32.58
C THR A 389 11.19 3.09 32.87
N VAL A 390 10.66 2.35 31.90
CA VAL A 390 10.35 0.92 32.04
C VAL A 390 11.61 0.11 32.35
N ASN A 391 12.71 0.35 31.64
CA ASN A 391 13.97 -0.34 31.88
C ASN A 391 14.57 -0.03 33.27
N ARG A 392 14.50 1.22 33.72
CA ARG A 392 14.92 1.61 35.08
C ARG A 392 14.08 0.92 36.15
N ILE A 393 12.77 0.84 35.99
CA ILE A 393 11.90 0.11 36.93
C ILE A 393 12.31 -1.36 36.96
N TYR A 394 12.56 -1.99 35.80
CA TYR A 394 13.01 -3.38 35.76
C TYR A 394 14.36 -3.61 36.45
N SER A 395 15.34 -2.71 36.28
CA SER A 395 16.64 -2.84 36.94
C SER A 395 16.55 -2.66 38.47
N THR A 396 15.66 -1.79 38.95
CA THR A 396 15.41 -1.63 40.41
C THR A 396 14.72 -2.84 41.05
N VAL A 397 13.82 -3.51 40.32
CA VAL A 397 13.04 -4.65 40.84
C VAL A 397 13.80 -5.99 40.75
N ASN A 398 14.80 -6.11 39.86
CA ASN A 398 15.58 -7.34 39.67
C ASN A 398 17.10 -7.09 39.62
N PRO A 399 17.74 -6.79 40.77
CA PRO A 399 19.15 -6.44 40.82
C PRO A 399 20.13 -7.59 40.49
N GLN A 400 19.71 -8.86 40.59
CA GLN A 400 20.63 -10.02 40.47
C GLN A 400 21.06 -10.41 39.04
N ARG A 401 20.61 -9.72 37.99
CA ARG A 401 21.05 -9.99 36.61
C ARG A 401 22.11 -9.03 36.06
N HIS A 402 22.33 -7.88 36.69
CA HIS A 402 23.28 -6.88 36.19
C HIS A 402 24.74 -7.16 36.57
N GLN A 403 25.01 -7.89 37.65
CA GLN A 403 26.40 -8.21 38.07
C GLN A 403 27.18 -9.11 37.09
N HIS A 404 26.52 -9.85 36.21
CA HIS A 404 27.21 -10.68 35.22
C HIS A 404 27.76 -9.90 34.01
N HIS A 405 27.36 -8.64 33.80
CA HIS A 405 27.89 -7.81 32.72
C HIS A 405 29.11 -6.99 33.15
N ASP A 406 29.18 -6.54 34.40
CA ASP A 406 30.28 -5.70 34.89
C ASP A 406 31.53 -6.51 35.29
N HIS A 407 31.37 -7.78 35.70
CA HIS A 407 32.52 -8.63 36.02
C HIS A 407 33.33 -9.08 34.80
N ASN A 408 32.75 -9.08 33.59
CA ASN A 408 33.48 -9.44 32.37
C ASN A 408 34.31 -8.29 31.78
N ILE A 409 34.14 -7.06 32.27
CA ILE A 409 34.94 -5.89 31.86
C ILE A 409 36.18 -5.74 32.76
N SER A 410 36.06 -6.12 34.04
CA SER A 410 37.17 -6.02 35.01
C SER A 410 38.19 -7.17 34.91
N THR A 411 37.83 -8.35 34.38
CA THR A 411 38.77 -9.46 34.19
C THR A 411 39.59 -9.39 32.89
N SER A 412 39.23 -8.53 31.93
CA SER A 412 39.99 -8.37 30.68
C SER A 412 41.15 -7.35 30.76
N GLU A 413 41.22 -6.55 31.81
CA GLU A 413 42.30 -5.55 32.00
C GLU A 413 43.41 -6.00 32.96
N ILE A 414 43.26 -7.12 33.67
CA ILE A 414 44.27 -7.62 34.63
C ILE A 414 45.23 -8.65 34.00
N ILE A 415 44.90 -9.25 32.85
CA ILE A 415 45.71 -10.33 32.23
C ILE A 415 46.94 -9.82 31.45
N ASN A 416 47.09 -8.50 31.22
CA ASN A 416 48.20 -7.96 30.41
C ASN A 416 49.42 -7.44 31.18
N ASN A 417 49.50 -7.62 32.52
CA ASN A 417 50.60 -7.05 33.32
C ASN A 417 51.42 -8.03 34.17
N GLU A 418 51.26 -9.35 34.03
CA GLU A 418 52.06 -10.34 34.77
C GLU A 418 52.88 -11.27 33.84
N ASN A 419 53.46 -10.71 32.77
CA ASN A 419 54.53 -11.37 32.03
C ASN A 419 55.87 -10.70 32.35
N ASN A 420 56.32 -10.84 33.59
CA ASN A 420 57.72 -10.76 33.97
C ASN A 420 57.88 -11.27 35.40
N ILE A 421 58.71 -12.33 35.56
CA ILE A 421 59.46 -12.80 36.75
C ILE A 421 59.38 -14.34 36.89
N ASN A 422 60.41 -14.98 36.33
CA ASN A 422 61.30 -16.01 36.90
C ASN A 422 60.77 -17.30 37.59
N THR A 423 61.08 -18.41 36.93
CA THR A 423 61.79 -19.63 37.40
C THR A 423 61.31 -20.46 38.61
N SER A 424 61.07 -21.74 38.30
CA SER A 424 61.43 -22.98 39.02
C SER A 424 60.86 -23.25 40.41
N THR A 425 60.09 -24.34 40.55
CA THR A 425 60.48 -25.57 41.28
C THR A 425 59.38 -26.64 41.30
N LEU A 426 59.83 -27.89 41.04
CA LEU A 426 59.42 -29.19 41.59
C LEU A 426 58.01 -29.43 42.18
N GLY A 427 57.40 -30.56 41.78
CA GLY A 427 56.89 -31.51 42.78
C GLY A 427 55.47 -32.09 42.59
N THR A 428 55.43 -33.31 42.06
CA THR A 428 54.58 -34.46 42.47
C THR A 428 53.06 -34.47 42.24
N ASN A 429 52.68 -35.32 41.26
CA ASN A 429 51.81 -36.51 41.37
C ASN A 429 50.53 -36.46 42.23
N LEU A 430 49.37 -36.74 41.60
CA LEU A 430 48.79 -38.09 41.58
C LEU A 430 47.54 -38.17 40.69
N ASN A 431 47.54 -39.24 39.89
CA ASN A 431 46.45 -39.75 39.05
C ASN A 431 45.18 -40.07 39.84
N TYR A 432 44.02 -39.95 39.19
CA TYR A 432 43.14 -41.12 38.99
C TYR A 432 42.19 -40.88 37.81
N GLN A 433 42.44 -41.61 36.72
CA GLN A 433 41.47 -41.89 35.66
C GLN A 433 40.54 -43.01 36.11
N ASN A 434 39.24 -42.88 35.85
CA ASN A 434 38.49 -43.66 34.85
C ASN A 434 37.02 -43.84 35.22
N GLY A 435 36.17 -43.72 34.20
CA GLY A 435 35.30 -44.85 33.86
C GLY A 435 33.79 -44.70 34.01
N ASN A 436 33.17 -44.22 32.93
CA ASN A 436 31.99 -44.78 32.26
C ASN A 436 30.56 -44.73 32.86
N LYS A 437 29.72 -44.04 32.06
CA LYS A 437 28.46 -44.46 31.42
C LYS A 437 27.12 -44.46 32.20
N ASN A 438 26.25 -43.60 31.63
CA ASN A 438 24.86 -43.82 31.20
C ASN A 438 23.69 -43.63 32.19
N SER A 439 22.93 -42.57 31.87
CA SER A 439 21.46 -42.49 31.79
C SER A 439 20.59 -43.07 32.91
N HIS A 440 19.98 -42.18 33.71
CA HIS A 440 18.53 -41.94 33.71
C HIS A 440 18.20 -40.73 34.59
N ARG A 441 17.25 -39.91 34.11
CA ARG A 441 16.85 -38.61 34.68
C ARG A 441 15.43 -38.72 35.21
N GLN A 442 15.18 -38.07 36.37
CA GLN A 442 13.90 -37.83 37.08
C GLN A 442 13.45 -39.00 37.98
N ARG A 443 12.97 -38.82 39.23
CA ARG A 443 12.26 -37.70 39.89
C ARG A 443 12.16 -37.95 41.41
N SER A 444 11.76 -36.91 42.17
CA SER A 444 11.35 -36.87 43.61
C SER A 444 12.44 -36.35 44.56
N SER A 445 12.28 -35.20 45.23
CA SER A 445 11.27 -34.88 46.26
C SER A 445 11.27 -33.35 46.53
N ARG A 446 10.11 -32.68 46.61
CA ARG A 446 9.43 -32.10 47.82
C ARG A 446 10.32 -31.12 48.62
N ILE A 447 9.95 -29.92 49.11
CA ILE A 447 8.74 -29.13 49.52
C ILE A 447 9.35 -27.77 50.07
N PRO A 448 8.67 -26.66 50.46
CA PRO A 448 7.23 -26.28 50.43
C PRO A 448 6.92 -24.93 49.73
N SER A 449 5.64 -24.82 49.36
CA SER A 449 4.83 -23.62 49.16
C SER A 449 4.60 -22.83 50.46
N LEU A 450 4.68 -21.49 50.40
CA LEU A 450 4.23 -20.60 51.47
C LEU A 450 2.85 -20.02 51.14
N SER A 451 1.87 -20.38 51.96
CA SER A 451 0.50 -19.91 52.00
C SER A 451 0.41 -18.49 52.58
N LEU A 452 -0.34 -17.63 51.89
CA LEU A 452 -0.80 -16.34 52.44
C LEU A 452 -1.90 -16.60 53.48
N LEU A 453 -1.62 -16.14 54.70
CA LEU A 453 -2.56 -16.05 55.81
C LEU A 453 -3.63 -15.01 55.50
N THR A 454 -4.87 -15.48 55.53
CA THR A 454 -6.05 -14.69 55.86
C THR A 454 -5.97 -14.23 57.31
N ASN A 455 -6.25 -12.95 57.58
CA ASN A 455 -6.86 -12.60 58.85
C ASN A 455 -7.85 -11.44 58.69
N ASN A 456 -9.02 -11.66 59.28
CA ASN A 456 -10.17 -10.78 59.38
C ASN A 456 -9.85 -9.49 60.15
N ASN A 457 -10.53 -8.40 59.80
CA ASN A 457 -11.31 -7.68 60.80
C ASN A 457 -12.50 -6.92 60.17
N ASN A 458 -13.66 -7.16 60.78
CA ASN A 458 -14.97 -6.58 60.54
C ASN A 458 -15.01 -5.08 60.88
N ASN A 459 -15.81 -4.28 60.16
CA ASN A 459 -17.10 -3.82 60.70
C ASN A 459 -17.88 -2.90 59.72
N ASN A 460 -19.13 -3.34 59.49
CA ASN A 460 -20.40 -2.60 59.50
C ASN A 460 -20.84 -1.67 58.35
N ASN A 461 -21.86 -2.21 57.62
CA ASN A 461 -23.22 -1.68 57.47
C ASN A 461 -23.46 -0.34 56.74
N ASN A 462 -24.13 -0.39 55.59
CA ASN A 462 -25.60 -0.27 55.53
C ASN A 462 -26.19 -0.40 54.11
N ASN A 463 -27.17 -1.30 54.00
CA ASN A 463 -28.37 -1.34 53.15
C ASN A 463 -28.67 -0.14 52.22
N ASN A 464 -29.01 -0.43 50.96
CA ASN A 464 -30.40 -0.37 50.47
C ASN A 464 -30.47 -0.63 48.95
N ASN A 465 -31.21 -1.69 48.58
CA ASN A 465 -31.96 -1.77 47.32
C ASN A 465 -33.37 -1.21 47.64
N PRO A 466 -34.11 -0.59 46.69
CA PRO A 466 -35.05 -1.43 45.93
C PRO A 466 -35.45 -0.95 44.51
N GLN A 467 -35.84 -1.95 43.71
CA GLN A 467 -37.01 -2.04 42.81
C GLN A 467 -37.27 -1.07 41.64
N GLN A 468 -37.49 -1.72 40.49
CA GLN A 468 -38.39 -1.42 39.37
C GLN A 468 -39.64 -0.60 39.72
N TYR A 469 -40.05 0.30 38.81
CA TYR A 469 -41.46 0.46 38.39
C TYR A 469 -41.60 1.13 37.00
N MET A 470 -42.69 0.72 36.36
CA MET A 470 -43.24 1.01 35.02
C MET A 470 -43.94 2.39 34.91
N LYS A 471 -44.40 2.74 33.68
CA LYS A 471 -45.39 3.76 33.21
C LYS A 471 -44.79 5.04 32.60
N ASN A 472 -45.03 5.42 31.34
CA ASN A 472 -46.23 5.61 30.48
C ASN A 472 -46.47 7.11 30.19
N GLU A 473 -46.82 7.37 28.93
CA GLU A 473 -47.65 8.47 28.39
C GLU A 473 -47.10 9.91 28.24
N LYS A 474 -47.00 10.35 26.97
CA LYS A 474 -47.86 11.36 26.29
C LYS A 474 -47.23 11.64 24.91
N LEU A 475 -47.78 11.25 23.76
CA LEU A 475 -48.98 11.77 23.06
C LEU A 475 -49.10 13.30 23.10
N GLU A 476 -48.66 13.95 22.02
CA GLU A 476 -49.22 15.23 21.61
C GLU A 476 -49.46 15.25 20.09
N ASN A 477 -50.74 15.38 19.75
CA ASN A 477 -51.29 15.60 18.43
C ASN A 477 -50.90 16.97 17.88
N LYS A 478 -50.71 17.06 16.55
CA LYS A 478 -51.40 18.11 15.77
C LYS A 478 -51.49 17.72 14.30
N SER A 479 -52.71 17.45 13.86
CA SER A 479 -53.13 17.37 12.47
C SER A 479 -53.52 18.75 11.94
N THR A 480 -53.67 18.80 10.61
CA THR A 480 -54.49 19.72 9.80
C THR A 480 -54.01 21.16 9.61
N LYS A 481 -53.67 21.48 8.35
CA LYS A 481 -54.56 22.29 7.50
C LYS A 481 -54.20 22.14 6.02
N ASP A 482 -55.13 21.56 5.27
CA ASP A 482 -55.38 21.85 3.85
C ASP A 482 -55.93 23.27 3.71
N THR A 483 -55.55 23.97 2.62
CA THR A 483 -56.43 24.80 1.78
C THR A 483 -55.66 25.27 0.54
N ASP A 484 -56.09 24.75 -0.61
CA ASP A 484 -56.27 25.37 -1.94
C ASP A 484 -55.59 26.73 -2.24
N VAL A 485 -54.77 26.76 -3.30
CA VAL A 485 -54.98 27.48 -4.59
C VAL A 485 -54.12 26.81 -5.67
#